data_AF-A0A4V2SBI6-F1
#
_entry.id   AF-A0A4V2SBI6-F1
#
_cell.length_a   1.000
_cell.length_b   1.000
_cell.length_c   1.000
_cell.angle_alpha   90.00
_cell.angle_beta   90.00
_cell.angle_gamma   90.00
#
_symmetry.space_group_name_H-M   'P 1'
#
loop_
_entity.id
_entity.type
_entity.pdbx_description
1 polymer ?
#
loop_
_entity_poly.entity_id
_entity_poly.type
_entity_poly.pdbx_seq_one_letter_code
_entity_poly.pdbx_strand_id
1 'polypeptide(L)'
;MFTNRHVIVALLVAPVMAILAWFAVGQLIGERAAPAQAGQSYPLLAQSNCRYASGSCELKNAELWLRLEAHSGASPQLRLTASHPLDGVKLAVSASAEEQSAGSDVTASPRALNPRGDDGRTWVLPLPGDLPTDAKLQLVARAAGALYFAETGTAFAAAPKRELRR
;
A
#
# COMPACT_ATOMS: atom_id res chain seq x y z
N MET A 1 -6.43 16.88 53.91
CA MET A 1 -5.90 17.25 52.57
C MET A 1 -7.00 17.52 51.53
N PHE A 2 -8.19 16.90 51.59
CA PHE A 2 -9.30 17.07 50.61
C PHE A 2 -10.43 18.02 51.05
N THR A 3 -10.12 19.14 51.69
CA THR A 3 -11.15 20.11 52.16
C THR A 3 -11.05 21.45 51.44
N ASN A 4 -9.93 21.71 50.76
CA ASN A 4 -9.71 22.97 50.07
C ASN A 4 -10.42 22.97 48.72
N ARG A 5 -11.37 23.89 48.53
CA ARG A 5 -12.18 24.04 47.32
C ARG A 5 -11.33 24.16 46.07
N HIS A 6 -10.17 24.82 46.15
CA HIS A 6 -9.25 24.96 45.02
C HIS A 6 -8.65 23.63 44.58
N VAL A 7 -8.36 22.72 45.52
CA VAL A 7 -7.80 21.39 45.24
C VAL A 7 -8.85 20.51 44.57
N ILE A 8 -10.09 20.54 45.05
CA ILE A 8 -11.20 19.77 44.48
C ILE A 8 -11.49 20.24 43.04
N VAL A 9 -11.53 21.55 42.82
CA VAL A 9 -11.75 22.12 41.49
C VAL A 9 -10.60 21.77 40.54
N ALA A 10 -9.34 21.86 41.00
CA ALA A 10 -8.20 21.49 40.18
C ALA A 10 -8.24 20.00 39.76
N LEU A 11 -8.68 19.11 40.66
CA LEU A 11 -8.75 17.67 40.40
C LEU A 11 -9.82 17.30 39.36
N LEU A 12 -10.85 18.12 39.19
CA LEU A 12 -11.87 17.96 38.15
C LEU A 12 -11.49 18.67 36.84
N VAL A 13 -10.98 19.89 36.91
CA VAL A 13 -10.72 20.71 35.71
C VAL A 13 -9.47 20.25 34.97
N ALA A 14 -8.41 19.86 35.68
CA ALA A 14 -7.15 19.45 35.06
C ALA A 14 -7.29 18.26 34.08
N PRO A 15 -7.97 17.13 34.42
CA PRO A 15 -8.12 16.04 33.46
C PRO A 15 -8.99 16.41 32.26
N VAL A 16 -10.02 17.25 32.45
CA VAL A 16 -10.84 17.76 31.32
C VAL A 16 -9.99 18.61 30.39
N MET A 17 -9.20 19.53 30.94
CA MET A 17 -8.28 20.37 30.15
C MET A 17 -7.20 19.54 29.45
N ALA A 18 -6.72 18.45 30.06
CA ALA A 18 -5.75 17.55 29.43
C ALA A 18 -6.32 16.85 28.18
N ILE A 19 -7.56 16.35 28.25
CA ILE A 19 -8.24 15.74 27.09
C ILE A 19 -8.47 16.78 25.99
N LEU A 20 -8.94 17.98 26.36
CA LEU A 20 -9.17 19.06 25.40
C LEU A 20 -7.86 19.51 24.74
N ALA A 21 -6.77 19.62 25.49
CA ALA A 21 -5.46 19.96 24.96
C ALA A 21 -4.97 18.90 23.96
N TRP A 22 -5.16 17.61 24.26
CA TRP A 22 -4.82 16.51 23.33
C TRP A 22 -5.57 16.65 21.99
N PHE A 23 -6.88 16.89 22.03
CA PHE A 23 -7.67 17.12 20.82
C PHE A 23 -7.28 18.41 20.09
N ALA A 24 -7.03 19.50 20.82
CA ALA A 24 -6.62 20.78 20.26
C ALA A 24 -5.27 20.66 19.53
N VAL A 25 -4.29 19.94 20.08
CA VAL A 25 -3.02 19.67 19.41
C VAL A 25 -3.24 18.91 18.10
N GLY A 26 -4.11 17.89 18.11
CA GLY A 26 -4.47 17.15 16.89
C GLY A 26 -5.14 18.02 15.81
N GLN A 27 -5.89 19.06 16.19
CA GLN A 27 -6.56 19.95 15.24
C GLN A 27 -5.72 21.13 14.77
N LEU A 28 -4.82 21.63 15.63
CA LEU A 28 -3.97 22.80 15.35
C LEU A 28 -2.66 22.43 14.66
N ILE A 29 -2.05 21.30 15.04
CA ILE A 29 -0.73 20.86 14.55
C ILE A 29 -0.84 19.58 13.71
N GLY A 30 -1.96 18.85 13.79
CA GLY A 30 -2.16 17.65 12.99
C GLY A 30 -2.10 17.95 11.50
N GLU A 31 -1.19 17.27 10.80
CA GLU A 31 -1.13 17.29 9.35
C GLU A 31 -2.47 16.82 8.79
N ARG A 32 -3.17 17.71 8.08
CA ARG A 32 -4.39 17.33 7.37
C ARG A 32 -3.98 16.55 6.13
N ALA A 33 -4.65 15.42 5.90
CA ALA A 33 -4.52 14.69 4.65
C ALA A 33 -4.94 15.61 3.50
N ALA A 34 -3.95 16.20 2.81
CA ALA A 34 -4.20 17.06 1.66
C ALA A 34 -4.48 16.17 0.44
N PRO A 35 -5.41 16.57 -0.45
CA PRO A 35 -5.57 15.88 -1.71
C PRO A 35 -4.26 15.92 -2.50
N ALA A 36 -3.98 14.84 -3.24
CA ALA A 36 -2.76 14.73 -4.01
C ALA A 36 -2.67 15.86 -5.05
N GLN A 37 -1.52 16.52 -5.07
CA GLN A 37 -1.25 17.63 -5.97
C GLN A 37 -0.56 17.10 -7.22
N ALA A 38 -0.97 17.57 -8.39
CA ALA A 38 -0.34 17.22 -9.66
C ALA A 38 1.15 17.58 -9.64
N GLY A 39 1.99 16.70 -10.18
CA GLY A 39 3.45 16.86 -10.20
C GLY A 39 4.17 16.40 -8.92
N GLN A 40 3.45 16.04 -7.86
CA GLN A 40 4.04 15.49 -6.63
C GLN A 40 4.03 13.95 -6.62
N SER A 41 4.83 13.37 -5.73
CA SER A 41 4.94 11.92 -5.54
C SER A 41 4.49 11.50 -4.14
N TYR A 42 3.65 10.47 -4.05
CA TYR A 42 3.06 10.00 -2.80
C TYR A 42 3.29 8.49 -2.58
N PRO A 43 3.70 8.07 -1.37
CA PRO A 43 3.87 6.66 -1.07
C PRO A 43 2.52 5.97 -0.86
N LEU A 44 2.32 4.80 -1.46
CA LEU A 44 1.22 3.90 -1.17
C LEU A 44 1.64 2.89 -0.11
N LEU A 45 0.84 2.76 0.95
CA LEU A 45 1.12 1.86 2.06
C LEU A 45 0.56 0.47 1.78
N ALA A 46 1.46 -0.52 1.78
CA ALA A 46 1.09 -1.93 1.70
C ALA A 46 0.32 -2.36 2.96
N GLN A 47 -0.86 -2.92 2.74
CA GLN A 47 -1.71 -3.44 3.79
C GLN A 47 -1.25 -4.85 4.22
N SER A 48 -1.82 -5.35 5.33
CA SER A 48 -1.41 -6.60 5.95
C SER A 48 -1.55 -7.83 5.04
N ASN A 49 -2.50 -7.81 4.09
CA ASN A 49 -2.71 -8.88 3.12
C ASN A 49 -1.55 -9.05 2.13
N CYS A 50 -0.66 -8.07 1.98
CA CYS A 50 0.52 -8.21 1.13
C CYS A 50 1.60 -9.15 1.71
N ARG A 51 1.59 -9.35 3.05
CA ARG A 51 2.64 -10.11 3.76
C ARG A 51 2.41 -11.63 3.78
N TYR A 52 1.20 -12.09 3.48
CA TYR A 52 0.80 -13.49 3.62
C TYR A 52 0.17 -14.01 2.33
N ALA A 53 0.08 -15.34 2.18
CA ALA A 53 -0.57 -16.06 1.07
C ALA A 53 -2.09 -15.81 0.99
N SER A 54 -2.47 -14.57 0.71
CA SER A 54 -3.84 -14.05 0.71
C SER A 54 -4.50 -14.06 -0.67
N GLY A 55 -3.72 -14.27 -1.73
CA GLY A 55 -4.14 -14.15 -3.12
C GLY A 55 -4.24 -12.71 -3.64
N SER A 56 -4.14 -11.70 -2.77
CA SER A 56 -4.19 -10.29 -3.16
C SER A 56 -3.41 -9.36 -2.24
N CYS A 57 -2.79 -8.32 -2.79
CA CYS A 57 -2.12 -7.27 -2.04
C CYS A 57 -2.84 -5.94 -2.24
N GLU A 58 -3.20 -5.25 -1.15
CA GLU A 58 -3.83 -3.93 -1.20
C GLU A 58 -2.82 -2.85 -0.81
N LEU A 59 -2.74 -1.81 -1.63
CA LEU A 59 -1.88 -0.64 -1.46
C LEU A 59 -2.77 0.58 -1.30
N LYS A 60 -2.60 1.38 -0.26
CA LYS A 60 -3.52 2.49 0.04
C LYS A 60 -2.79 3.78 0.39
N ASN A 61 -3.29 4.90 -0.14
CA ASN A 61 -2.95 6.25 0.28
C ASN A 61 -4.24 7.09 0.26
N ALA A 62 -4.71 7.48 1.46
CA ALA A 62 -5.97 8.19 1.63
C ALA A 62 -7.14 7.51 0.88
N GLU A 63 -7.67 8.17 -0.16
CA GLU A 63 -8.80 7.70 -0.98
C GLU A 63 -8.37 6.85 -2.19
N LEU A 64 -7.09 6.86 -2.55
CA LEU A 64 -6.55 6.00 -3.60
C LEU A 64 -6.19 4.64 -3.00
N TRP A 65 -6.80 3.58 -3.52
CA TRP A 65 -6.41 2.20 -3.24
C TRP A 65 -6.15 1.46 -4.55
N LEU A 66 -5.12 0.61 -4.53
CA LEU A 66 -4.77 -0.31 -5.60
C LEU A 66 -4.79 -1.73 -5.05
N ARG A 67 -5.40 -2.67 -5.78
CA ARG A 67 -5.43 -4.09 -5.46
C ARG A 67 -4.70 -4.87 -6.53
N LEU A 68 -3.67 -5.60 -6.13
CA LEU A 68 -2.88 -6.51 -6.96
C LEU A 68 -3.34 -7.94 -6.74
N GLU A 69 -3.57 -8.68 -7.81
CA GLU A 69 -3.99 -10.08 -7.79
C GLU A 69 -3.14 -10.86 -8.80
N ALA A 70 -2.39 -11.85 -8.31
CA ALA A 70 -1.64 -12.76 -9.17
C ALA A 70 -2.56 -13.90 -9.61
N HIS A 71 -2.69 -14.11 -10.92
CA HIS A 71 -3.32 -15.29 -11.48
C HIS A 71 -2.25 -16.23 -12.00
N SER A 72 -2.18 -17.41 -11.41
CA SER A 72 -1.33 -18.53 -11.84
C SER A 72 -2.06 -19.46 -12.79
N GLY A 73 -1.33 -20.16 -13.66
CA GLY A 73 -1.88 -21.13 -14.61
C GLY A 73 -1.19 -21.10 -15.98
N ALA A 74 -1.88 -21.56 -17.03
CA ALA A 74 -1.33 -21.64 -18.39
C ALA A 74 -1.00 -20.27 -19.03
N SER A 75 -1.58 -19.19 -18.50
CA SER A 75 -1.30 -17.81 -18.93
C SER A 75 -1.22 -16.93 -17.69
N PRO A 76 -0.09 -16.96 -16.97
CA PRO A 76 0.06 -16.24 -15.73
C PRO A 76 0.03 -14.73 -15.99
N GLN A 77 -0.70 -14.01 -15.15
CA GLN A 77 -0.88 -12.57 -15.28
C GLN A 77 -1.02 -11.93 -13.92
N LEU A 78 -0.53 -10.69 -13.80
CA LEU A 78 -0.78 -9.84 -12.66
C LEU A 78 -1.86 -8.83 -13.02
N ARG A 79 -2.97 -8.86 -12.29
CA ARG A 79 -4.07 -7.89 -12.43
C ARG A 79 -3.96 -6.83 -11.35
N LEU A 80 -4.12 -5.58 -11.74
CA LEU A 80 -4.24 -4.45 -10.84
C LEU A 80 -5.61 -3.80 -11.03
N THR A 81 -6.28 -3.52 -9.92
CA THR A 81 -7.55 -2.80 -9.87
C THR A 81 -7.38 -1.54 -9.01
N ALA A 82 -7.82 -0.40 -9.51
CA ALA A 82 -7.69 0.89 -8.84
C ALA A 82 -9.04 1.50 -8.46
N SER A 83 -9.05 2.25 -7.37
CA SER A 83 -10.23 3.00 -6.91
C SER A 83 -10.59 4.20 -7.77
N HIS A 84 -9.62 4.74 -8.49
CA HIS A 84 -9.74 5.87 -9.40
C HIS A 84 -9.07 5.55 -10.74
N PRO A 85 -9.49 6.21 -11.84
CA PRO A 85 -8.82 6.07 -13.13
C PRO A 85 -7.34 6.43 -13.02
N LEU A 86 -6.48 5.58 -13.58
CA LEU A 86 -5.05 5.80 -13.68
C LEU A 86 -4.70 6.23 -15.10
N ASP A 87 -3.68 7.06 -15.24
CA ASP A 87 -3.13 7.48 -16.53
C ASP A 87 -2.11 6.44 -17.06
N GLY A 88 -1.54 5.65 -16.15
CA GLY A 88 -0.56 4.62 -16.48
C GLY A 88 0.05 3.98 -15.25
N VAL A 89 0.51 2.74 -15.40
CA VAL A 89 1.16 1.97 -14.32
C VAL A 89 2.40 1.28 -14.85
N LYS A 90 3.48 1.33 -14.07
CA LYS A 90 4.71 0.56 -14.28
C LYS A 90 5.01 -0.28 -13.06
N LEU A 91 5.57 -1.46 -13.29
CA LEU A 91 5.88 -2.43 -12.26
C LEU A 91 7.21 -3.12 -12.56
N ALA A 92 8.03 -3.29 -11.52
CA ALA A 92 9.25 -4.08 -11.56
C ALA A 92 9.18 -5.15 -10.47
N VAL A 93 9.69 -6.34 -10.77
CA VAL A 93 9.82 -7.45 -9.80
C VAL A 93 11.29 -7.82 -9.75
N SER A 94 11.93 -7.56 -8.61
CA SER A 94 13.33 -7.91 -8.35
C SER A 94 13.40 -9.05 -7.36
N ALA A 95 14.48 -9.83 -7.44
CA ALA A 95 14.85 -10.80 -6.42
C ALA A 95 14.88 -10.18 -5.01
N SER A 96 14.78 -11.02 -3.98
CA SER A 96 14.87 -10.60 -2.58
C SER A 96 16.23 -9.97 -2.26
N ALA A 97 16.28 -9.09 -1.26
CA ALA A 97 17.52 -8.45 -0.80
C ALA A 97 18.59 -9.47 -0.32
N GLU A 98 18.17 -10.68 0.08
CA GLU A 98 19.08 -11.77 0.47
C GLU A 98 19.89 -12.32 -0.71
N GLU A 99 19.37 -12.27 -1.93
CA GLU A 99 20.08 -12.69 -3.16
C GLU A 99 20.90 -11.53 -3.78
N GLN A 100 20.58 -10.27 -3.44
CA GLN A 100 21.36 -9.08 -3.86
C GLN A 100 22.73 -8.95 -3.17
N SER A 101 22.97 -9.69 -2.09
CA SER A 101 24.28 -9.72 -1.40
C SER A 101 25.38 -10.40 -2.22
N ALA A 102 25.06 -11.00 -3.39
CA ALA A 102 26.01 -11.62 -4.31
C ALA A 102 26.51 -10.69 -5.45
N GLY A 103 26.48 -9.36 -5.25
CA GLY A 103 27.21 -8.41 -6.11
C GLY A 103 26.64 -8.21 -7.52
N SER A 104 25.36 -8.53 -7.74
CA SER A 104 24.71 -8.30 -9.04
C SER A 104 23.71 -7.15 -8.93
N ASP A 105 24.05 -6.02 -9.54
CA ASP A 105 23.22 -4.83 -9.77
C ASP A 105 22.06 -5.16 -10.74
N VAL A 106 21.23 -6.15 -10.42
CA VAL A 106 20.08 -6.51 -11.24
C VAL A 106 18.92 -5.61 -10.84
N THR A 107 18.94 -4.38 -11.34
CA THR A 107 17.75 -3.53 -11.32
C THR A 107 16.72 -4.18 -12.25
N ALA A 108 15.65 -4.74 -11.70
CA ALA A 108 14.56 -5.27 -12.49
C ALA A 108 13.98 -4.14 -13.38
N SER A 109 13.97 -4.36 -14.70
CA SER A 109 13.49 -3.35 -15.64
C SER A 109 11.98 -3.11 -15.48
N PRO A 110 11.52 -1.86 -15.26
CA PRO A 110 10.10 -1.55 -15.12
C PRO A 110 9.33 -1.88 -16.39
N ARG A 111 8.26 -2.67 -16.26
CA ARG A 111 7.33 -3.02 -17.34
C ARG A 111 6.04 -2.23 -17.19
N ALA A 112 5.55 -1.66 -18.30
CA ALA A 112 4.25 -1.01 -18.32
C ALA A 112 3.13 -2.05 -18.27
N LEU A 113 2.08 -1.76 -17.51
CA LEU A 113 0.85 -2.56 -17.54
C LEU A 113 -0.02 -2.10 -18.72
N ASN A 114 -0.81 -3.03 -19.25
CA ASN A 114 -1.78 -2.75 -20.30
C ASN A 114 -3.14 -2.45 -19.66
N PRO A 115 -3.82 -1.36 -20.05
CA PRO A 115 -5.17 -1.10 -19.57
C PRO A 115 -6.12 -2.19 -20.07
N ARG A 116 -7.11 -2.53 -19.24
CA ARG A 116 -8.16 -3.49 -19.56
C ARG A 116 -9.51 -2.79 -19.49
N GLY A 117 -10.01 -2.40 -20.66
CA GLY A 117 -11.20 -1.55 -20.79
C GLY A 117 -10.84 -0.06 -20.82
N ASP A 118 -11.87 0.78 -20.86
CA ASP A 118 -11.74 2.22 -21.14
C ASP A 118 -11.84 3.10 -19.88
N ASP A 119 -12.08 2.50 -18.70
CA ASP A 119 -12.29 3.23 -17.44
C ASP A 119 -10.99 3.60 -16.70
N GLY A 120 -9.85 3.11 -17.19
CA GLY A 120 -8.53 3.32 -16.59
C GLY A 120 -8.36 2.71 -15.19
N ARG A 121 -9.27 1.82 -14.75
CA ARG A 121 -9.24 1.26 -13.38
C ARG A 121 -8.62 -0.12 -13.34
N THR A 122 -8.71 -0.88 -14.42
CA THR A 122 -8.17 -2.24 -14.49
C THR A 122 -6.95 -2.29 -15.41
N TRP A 123 -5.88 -2.89 -14.91
CA TRP A 123 -4.60 -2.98 -15.61
C TRP A 123 -4.06 -4.40 -15.49
N VAL A 124 -3.40 -4.89 -16.54
CA VAL A 124 -2.87 -6.26 -16.58
C VAL A 124 -1.43 -6.29 -17.07
N LEU A 125 -0.63 -7.13 -16.44
CA LEU A 125 0.73 -7.47 -16.88
C LEU A 125 0.81 -8.97 -17.16
N PRO A 126 0.93 -9.40 -18.43
CA PRO A 126 1.26 -10.78 -18.76
C PRO A 126 2.64 -11.14 -18.18
N LEU A 127 2.70 -12.24 -17.46
CA LEU A 127 3.94 -12.75 -16.89
C LEU A 127 4.47 -13.92 -17.74
N PRO A 128 5.79 -14.08 -17.86
CA PRO A 128 6.36 -15.24 -18.56
C PRO A 128 6.21 -16.55 -17.76
N GLY A 129 5.89 -16.45 -16.46
CA GLY A 129 5.71 -17.56 -15.54
C GLY A 129 4.98 -17.09 -14.27
N ASP A 130 4.82 -17.98 -13.30
CA ASP A 130 4.23 -17.63 -12.01
C ASP A 130 5.06 -16.57 -11.28
N LEU A 131 4.38 -15.71 -10.52
CA LEU A 131 5.05 -14.68 -9.74
C LEU A 131 5.83 -15.37 -8.61
N PRO A 132 7.15 -15.13 -8.47
CA PRO A 132 7.93 -15.67 -7.36
C PRO A 132 7.33 -15.20 -6.03
N THR A 133 7.29 -16.05 -5.02
CA THR A 133 6.67 -15.74 -3.72
C THR A 133 7.63 -15.07 -2.73
N ASP A 134 8.93 -15.09 -3.04
CA ASP A 134 9.98 -14.43 -2.30
C ASP A 134 10.69 -13.45 -3.24
N ALA A 135 10.00 -12.37 -3.55
CA ALA A 135 10.53 -11.30 -4.39
C ALA A 135 9.99 -9.95 -3.92
N LYS A 136 10.67 -8.89 -4.35
CA LYS A 136 10.25 -7.52 -4.11
C LYS A 136 9.55 -6.96 -5.35
N LEU A 137 8.39 -6.36 -5.14
CA LEU A 137 7.59 -5.72 -6.16
C LEU A 137 7.63 -4.20 -5.95
N GLN A 138 8.11 -3.50 -6.96
CA GLN A 138 8.13 -2.04 -7.03
C GLN A 138 7.07 -1.58 -8.02
N LEU A 139 6.21 -0.66 -7.61
CA LEU A 139 5.11 -0.15 -8.40
C LEU A 139 5.15 1.37 -8.46
N VAL A 140 4.88 1.92 -9.65
CA VAL A 140 4.60 3.34 -9.86
C VAL A 140 3.31 3.47 -10.68
N ALA A 141 2.33 4.16 -10.12
CA ALA A 141 1.08 4.51 -10.79
C ALA A 141 0.98 6.04 -10.96
N ARG A 142 0.38 6.48 -12.04
CA ARG A 142 0.05 7.89 -12.27
C ARG A 142 -1.46 8.06 -12.21
N ALA A 143 -1.93 9.03 -11.45
CA ALA A 143 -3.35 9.38 -11.40
C ALA A 143 -3.50 10.89 -11.19
N ALA A 144 -4.38 11.53 -11.97
CA ALA A 144 -4.66 12.96 -11.89
C ALA A 144 -3.39 13.84 -11.93
N GLY A 145 -2.37 13.41 -12.69
CA GLY A 145 -1.09 14.12 -12.79
C GLY A 145 -0.14 13.96 -11.60
N ALA A 146 -0.52 13.25 -10.54
CA ALA A 146 0.35 12.87 -9.43
C ALA A 146 0.95 11.47 -9.64
N LEU A 147 2.11 11.21 -9.03
CA LEU A 147 2.76 9.91 -9.02
C LEU A 147 2.54 9.22 -7.68
N TYR A 148 2.25 7.93 -7.71
CA TYR A 148 2.08 7.10 -6.54
C TYR A 148 3.02 5.92 -6.62
N PHE A 149 3.83 5.69 -5.59
CA PHE A 149 4.83 4.63 -5.59
C PHE A 149 4.66 3.70 -4.40
N ALA A 150 4.96 2.42 -4.59
CA ALA A 150 4.89 1.42 -3.53
C ALA A 150 6.02 0.40 -3.67
N GLU A 151 6.46 -0.12 -2.53
CA GLU A 151 7.24 -1.35 -2.46
C GLU A 151 6.53 -2.37 -1.57
N THR A 152 6.47 -3.61 -2.03
CA THR A 152 5.86 -4.69 -1.27
C THR A 152 6.48 -6.04 -1.64
N GLY A 153 6.28 -7.04 -0.79
CA GLY A 153 6.68 -8.42 -1.09
C GLY A 153 5.65 -9.11 -1.99
N THR A 154 6.05 -10.22 -2.62
CA THR A 154 5.18 -11.03 -3.48
C THR A 154 4.59 -12.27 -2.78
N ALA A 155 4.74 -12.38 -1.45
CA ALA A 155 4.23 -13.50 -0.66
C ALA A 155 2.71 -13.73 -0.83
N PHE A 156 1.95 -12.69 -1.19
CA PHE A 156 0.52 -12.80 -1.50
C PHE A 156 0.18 -13.67 -2.70
N ALA A 157 1.12 -13.87 -3.63
CA ALA A 157 0.92 -14.73 -4.79
C ALA A 157 1.06 -16.22 -4.49
N ALA A 158 1.51 -16.59 -3.30
CA ALA A 158 1.54 -17.98 -2.88
C ALA A 158 0.12 -18.56 -2.90
N ALA A 159 -0.05 -19.69 -3.60
CA ALA A 159 -1.31 -20.41 -3.57
C ALA A 159 -1.63 -20.80 -2.11
N PRO A 160 -2.88 -20.62 -1.63
CA PRO A 160 -3.25 -21.12 -0.33
C PRO A 160 -3.01 -22.64 -0.32
N LYS A 161 -2.18 -23.13 0.62
CA LYS A 161 -2.03 -24.57 0.85
C LYS A 161 -3.44 -25.13 1.03
N ARG A 162 -3.91 -25.90 0.05
CA ARG A 162 -5.06 -26.79 0.25
C ARG A 162 -4.64 -27.74 1.37
N GLU A 163 -5.06 -27.45 2.60
CA GLU A 163 -5.07 -28.47 3.63
C GLU A 163 -5.97 -29.58 3.09
N LEU A 164 -5.34 -30.67 2.68
CA LEU A 164 -6.01 -31.95 2.47
C LEU A 164 -6.71 -32.28 3.79
N ARG A 165 -8.00 -31.96 3.89
CA ARG A 165 -8.89 -32.63 4.84
C ARG A 165 -8.80 -34.12 4.53
N ARG A 166 -8.01 -34.84 5.34
CA ARG A 166 -8.18 -36.27 5.54
C ARG A 166 -9.30 -36.50 6.53
#